data_AF-A0A966VXI4-F1
#
_entry.id   AF-A0A966VXI4-F1
#
_cell.length_a   1.000
_cell.length_b   1.000
_cell.length_c   1.000
_cell.angle_alpha   90.00
_cell.angle_beta   90.00
_cell.angle_gamma   90.00
#
_symmetry.space_group_name_H-M   'P 1'
#
loop_
_entity.id
_entity.type
_entity.pdbx_description
1 polymer ?
#
loop_
_entity_poly.entity_id
_entity_poly.type
_entity_poly.pdbx_seq_one_letter_code
_entity_poly.pdbx_strand_id
1 'polypeptide(L)'
;MTTDGALAERLQRRVRRWPTEFLVRVRGELDDGHLENLRLGELDDGRRLEGVEVEGSEQEAEGANRWYRLLAIGASGKDVRRLFERQGAFVSRITR
;
A
#
# COMPACT_ATOMS: atom_id res chain seq x y z
N MET A 1 0.66 20.62 -12.42
CA MET A 1 1.58 20.47 -11.28
C MET A 1 0.79 19.75 -10.18
N THR A 2 1.06 18.46 -9.98
CA THR A 2 1.09 17.78 -8.68
C THR A 2 2.12 16.66 -8.82
N THR A 3 2.85 16.40 -7.75
CA THR A 3 4.22 15.92 -7.71
C THR A 3 4.26 14.43 -7.38
N ASP A 4 4.32 13.51 -8.37
CA ASP A 4 4.55 12.06 -8.12
C ASP A 4 5.78 11.53 -8.87
N GLY A 5 6.63 12.42 -9.39
CA GLY A 5 7.81 12.00 -10.14
C GLY A 5 9.02 11.63 -9.28
N ALA A 6 9.08 12.07 -8.01
CA ALA A 6 10.34 12.08 -7.26
C ALA A 6 10.60 10.82 -6.42
N LEU A 7 9.62 9.92 -6.30
CA LEU A 7 9.66 8.83 -5.34
C LEU A 7 9.84 7.43 -5.96
N ALA A 8 10.17 7.39 -7.25
CA ALA A 8 10.68 6.18 -7.88
C ALA A 8 12.16 5.90 -7.53
N GLU A 9 12.88 6.89 -6.98
CA GLU A 9 14.35 6.90 -7.00
C GLU A 9 15.03 6.35 -5.72
N ARG A 10 14.29 6.03 -4.65
CA ARG A 10 14.91 5.67 -3.35
C ARG A 10 14.83 4.20 -2.90
N LEU A 11 14.14 3.31 -3.62
CA LEU A 11 13.97 1.91 -3.16
C LEU A 11 14.73 0.85 -3.96
N GLN A 12 15.85 1.22 -4.60
CA GLN A 12 16.77 0.25 -5.21
C GLN A 12 18.05 0.16 -4.41
N ARG A 13 18.09 -0.64 -3.33
CA ARG A 13 19.35 -1.26 -2.85
C ARG A 13 19.12 -2.37 -1.80
N ARG A 14 19.49 -3.60 -2.21
CA ARG A 14 19.83 -4.80 -1.40
C ARG A 14 18.69 -5.32 -0.51
N VAL A 15 18.12 -6.52 -0.68
CA VAL A 15 18.71 -7.87 -0.82
C VAL A 15 17.69 -8.76 -1.56
N ARG A 16 18.13 -9.86 -2.18
CA ARG A 16 17.43 -10.81 -3.08
C ARG A 16 16.04 -11.34 -2.65
N ARG A 17 15.04 -10.47 -2.52
CA ARG A 17 13.61 -10.79 -2.59
C ARG A 17 12.96 -9.63 -3.35
N TRP A 18 12.35 -9.92 -4.49
CA TRP A 18 11.87 -8.88 -5.39
C TRP A 18 10.72 -8.12 -4.72
N PRO A 19 10.87 -6.82 -4.43
CA PRO A 19 9.76 -6.02 -3.95
C PRO A 19 8.69 -6.03 -5.04
N THR A 20 7.45 -6.29 -4.64
CA THR A 20 6.29 -6.21 -5.53
C THR A 20 5.53 -4.96 -5.18
N GLU A 21 5.27 -4.16 -6.21
CA GLU A 21 4.45 -2.97 -6.11
C GLU A 21 2.98 -3.34 -6.34
N PHE A 22 2.11 -2.73 -5.53
CA PHE A 22 0.68 -2.85 -5.67
C PHE A 22 0.05 -1.45 -5.64
N LEU A 23 -0.87 -1.21 -6.57
CA LEU A 23 -1.73 -0.04 -6.56
C LEU A 23 -3.12 -0.46 -6.11
N VAL A 24 -3.52 0.03 -4.94
CA VAL A 24 -4.75 -0.33 -4.26
C VAL A 24 -5.69 0.86 -4.26
N ARG A 25 -6.86 0.71 -4.89
CA ARG A 25 -7.92 1.71 -4.82
C ARG A 25 -8.82 1.40 -3.64
N VAL A 26 -8.91 2.32 -2.69
CA VAL A 26 -9.75 2.23 -1.50
C VAL A 26 -10.92 3.21 -1.64
N ARG A 27 -12.09 2.79 -1.18
CA ARG A 27 -13.25 3.68 -0.99
C ARG A 27 -13.18 4.29 0.41
N GLY A 28 -13.06 5.61 0.46
CA GLY A 28 -12.88 6.41 1.66
C GLY A 28 -11.47 6.99 1.73
N GLU A 29 -11.19 7.58 2.89
CA GLU A 29 -9.88 8.06 3.29
C GLU A 29 -9.33 7.14 4.38
N LEU A 30 -8.06 6.75 4.23
CA LEU A 30 -7.30 6.19 5.34
C LEU A 30 -6.64 7.33 6.10
N ASP A 31 -6.98 7.44 7.38
CA ASP A 31 -6.28 8.31 8.31
C ASP A 31 -4.80 7.92 8.45
N ASP A 32 -3.95 8.86 8.85
CA ASP A 32 -2.51 8.63 9.02
C ASP A 32 -2.21 7.44 9.95
N GLY A 33 -3.01 7.26 11.00
CA GLY A 33 -2.88 6.10 11.90
C GLY A 33 -3.16 4.76 11.20
N HIS A 34 -4.03 4.74 10.19
CA HIS A 34 -4.23 3.53 9.38
C HIS A 34 -3.03 3.28 8.47
N LEU A 35 -2.45 4.33 7.87
CA LEU A 35 -1.25 4.22 7.05
C LEU A 35 -0.06 3.71 7.86
N GLU A 36 0.15 4.21 9.08
CA GLU A 36 1.18 3.71 9.98
C GLU A 36 0.99 2.22 10.31
N ASN A 37 -0.25 1.79 10.58
CA ASN A 37 -0.56 0.38 10.80
C ASN A 37 -0.30 -0.48 9.57
N LEU A 38 -0.61 0.02 8.36
CA LEU A 38 -0.28 -0.67 7.12
C LEU A 38 1.25 -0.84 6.97
N ARG A 39 2.06 0.16 7.33
CA ARG A 39 3.55 0.07 7.34
C ARG A 39 4.08 -0.98 8.32
N LEU A 40 3.33 -1.32 9.37
CA LEU A 40 3.70 -2.44 10.25
C LEU A 40 3.61 -3.77 9.50
N GLY A 41 2.73 -3.89 8.50
CA GLY A 41 2.63 -5.06 7.63
C GLY A 41 2.04 -6.29 8.32
N GLU A 42 1.30 -6.11 9.42
CA GLU A 42 0.73 -7.21 10.20
C GLU A 42 -0.56 -7.76 9.58
N LEU A 43 -0.57 -9.07 9.30
CA LEU A 43 -1.73 -9.79 8.80
C LEU A 43 -2.49 -10.46 9.97
N ASP A 44 -3.77 -10.81 9.73
CA ASP A 44 -4.64 -11.46 10.73
C ASP A 44 -4.18 -12.86 11.14
N ASP A 45 -3.33 -13.50 10.33
CA ASP A 45 -2.76 -14.82 10.60
C ASP A 45 -1.46 -14.77 11.41
N GLY A 46 -1.07 -13.58 11.88
CA GLY A 46 0.18 -13.35 12.62
C GLY A 46 1.42 -13.30 11.73
N ARG A 47 1.27 -13.41 10.39
CA ARG A 47 2.39 -13.16 9.47
C ARG A 47 2.61 -11.66 9.33
N ARG A 48 3.88 -11.28 9.20
CA ARG A 48 4.28 -9.90 8.93
C ARG A 48 4.91 -9.83 7.55
N LEU A 49 4.40 -8.94 6.72
CA LEU A 49 5.01 -8.61 5.44
C LEU A 49 6.31 -7.84 5.69
N GLU A 50 7.36 -8.18 4.95
CA GLU A 50 8.65 -7.50 5.05
C GLU A 50 8.73 -6.34 4.06
N GLY A 51 9.34 -5.23 4.48
CA GLY A 51 9.53 -4.05 3.63
C GLY A 51 8.22 -3.44 3.14
N VAL A 52 7.20 -3.39 4.00
CA VAL A 52 5.94 -2.74 3.66
C VAL A 52 6.10 -1.23 3.68
N GLU A 53 5.92 -0.62 2.53
CA GLU A 53 5.82 0.82 2.39
C GLU A 53 4.48 1.16 1.77
N VAL A 54 3.72 2.01 2.43
CA VAL A 54 2.46 2.53 1.90
C VAL A 54 2.53 4.05 1.79
N GLU A 55 2.04 4.54 0.66
CA GLU A 55 1.92 5.96 0.36
C GLU A 55 0.59 6.23 -0.32
N GLY A 56 -0.10 7.26 0.15
CA GLY A 56 -1.30 7.76 -0.52
C GLY A 56 -0.91 8.61 -1.71
N SER A 57 -1.50 8.35 -2.87
CA SER A 57 -1.37 9.27 -3.99
C SER A 57 -2.44 10.35 -3.87
N GLU A 58 -2.00 11.61 -3.80
CA GLU A 58 -2.88 12.78 -3.80
C GLU A 58 -3.44 13.10 -5.20
N GLN A 59 -2.94 12.43 -6.24
CA GLN A 59 -3.17 12.80 -7.63
C GLN A 59 -4.49 12.32 -8.22
N GLU A 60 -5.16 11.37 -7.57
CA GLU A 60 -6.45 10.84 -8.00
C GLU A 60 -7.41 10.69 -6.81
N ALA A 61 -7.56 11.77 -6.03
CA ALA A 61 -8.69 11.91 -5.11
C ALA A 61 -9.91 12.48 -5.85
N GLU A 62 -10.36 11.83 -6.93
CA GLU A 62 -11.64 12.17 -7.57
C GLU A 62 -12.79 11.57 -6.73
N GLY A 63 -13.20 12.32 -5.71
CA GLY A 63 -14.33 11.99 -4.84
C GLY A 63 -13.97 11.08 -3.66
N ALA A 64 -14.86 10.14 -3.33
CA ALA A 64 -14.75 9.29 -2.14
C ALA A 64 -13.82 8.07 -2.33
N ASN A 65 -12.97 8.02 -3.35
CA ASN A 65 -12.02 6.93 -3.54
C ASN A 65 -10.60 7.51 -3.62
N ARG A 66 -9.63 6.81 -3.04
CA ARG A 66 -8.21 7.17 -3.13
C ARG A 66 -7.37 5.97 -3.56
N TRP A 67 -6.28 6.27 -4.26
CA TRP A 67 -5.27 5.28 -4.62
C TRP A 67 -4.13 5.29 -3.62
N TYR A 68 -3.73 4.10 -3.20
CA TYR A 68 -2.60 3.86 -2.32
C TYR A 68 -1.60 2.96 -3.04
N ARG A 69 -0.35 3.38 -3.06
CA ARG A 69 0.78 2.57 -3.52
C ARG A 69 1.30 1.79 -2.33
N LEU A 70 1.41 0.48 -2.47
CA LEU A 70 1.96 -0.42 -1.48
C LEU A 70 3.10 -1.23 -2.08
N LEU A 71 4.29 -1.10 -1.51
CA LEU A 71 5.45 -1.92 -1.83
C LEU A 71 5.60 -2.96 -0.73
N ALA A 72 5.75 -4.23 -1.09
CA ALA A 72 5.99 -5.28 -0.11
C ALA A 72 6.81 -6.42 -0.71
N ILE A 73 7.60 -7.07 0.14
CA ILE A 73 8.50 -8.16 -0.26
C ILE A 73 7.79 -9.50 -0.06
N GLY A 74 7.54 -10.22 -1.17
CA GLY A 74 6.90 -11.54 -1.12
C GLY A 74 5.41 -11.51 -0.74
N ALA A 75 4.75 -10.35 -0.81
CA ALA A 75 3.32 -10.23 -0.61
C ALA A 75 2.54 -10.69 -1.85
N SER A 76 1.40 -11.34 -1.64
CA SER A 76 0.43 -11.61 -2.70
C SER A 76 -0.67 -10.56 -2.71
N GLY A 77 -1.38 -10.41 -3.84
CA GLY A 77 -2.55 -9.52 -3.90
C GLY A 77 -3.64 -9.85 -2.87
N LYS A 78 -3.69 -11.10 -2.37
CA LYS A 78 -4.58 -11.50 -1.26
C LYS A 78 -4.11 -10.94 0.09
N ASP A 79 -2.81 -10.98 0.36
CA ASP A 79 -2.24 -10.45 1.59
C ASP A 79 -2.41 -8.92 1.65
N VAL A 80 -2.16 -8.25 0.52
CA VAL A 80 -2.38 -6.80 0.40
C VAL A 80 -3.85 -6.45 0.66
N ARG A 81 -4.80 -7.16 0.05
CA ARG A 81 -6.23 -6.92 0.30
C ARG A 81 -6.57 -7.04 1.79
N ARG A 82 -6.10 -8.11 2.45
CA ARG A 82 -6.35 -8.35 3.88
C ARG A 82 -5.77 -7.24 4.74
N LEU A 83 -4.55 -6.79 4.44
CA LEU A 83 -3.89 -5.71 5.17
C LEU A 83 -4.75 -4.44 5.17
N PHE A 84 -5.34 -4.09 4.04
CA PHE A 84 -6.25 -2.94 3.93
C PHE A 84 -7.62 -3.20 4.61
N GLU A 85 -8.25 -4.35 4.38
CA GLU A 85 -9.55 -4.67 4.98
C GLU A 85 -9.50 -4.73 6.52
N ARG A 86 -8.36 -5.12 7.12
CA ARG A 86 -8.12 -5.10 8.57
C ARG A 86 -8.22 -3.69 9.16
N GLN A 87 -7.84 -2.67 8.40
CA GLN A 87 -7.96 -1.26 8.81
C GLN A 87 -9.38 -0.70 8.59
N GLY A 88 -10.35 -1.53 8.20
CA GLY A 88 -11.69 -1.09 7.83
C GLY A 88 -11.76 -0.43 6.45
N ALA A 89 -10.69 -0.55 5.64
CA ALA A 89 -10.61 0.05 4.32
C ALA A 89 -11.32 -0.84 3.28
N PHE A 90 -12.23 -0.27 2.49
CA PHE A 90 -12.90 -1.00 1.41
C PHE A 90 -12.07 -0.98 0.14
N VAL A 91 -11.40 -2.09 -0.17
CA VAL A 91 -10.61 -2.22 -1.39
C VAL A 91 -11.52 -2.44 -2.60
N SER A 92 -11.50 -1.50 -3.55
CA SER A 92 -12.26 -1.55 -4.79
C SER A 92 -11.47 -2.20 -5.94
N ARG A 93 -10.15 -1.98 -5.99
CA ARG A 93 -9.28 -2.51 -7.07
C ARG A 93 -7.85 -2.70 -6.59
N ILE A 94 -7.17 -3.72 -7.10
CA ILE A 94 -5.75 -3.97 -6.87
C ILE A 94 -5.08 -4.22 -8.22
N THR A 95 -4.01 -3.50 -8.49
CA THR A 95 -3.11 -3.68 -9.65
C THR A 95 -1.71 -4.01 -9.13
N ARG A 96 -0.94 -4.80 -9.89
CA ARG A 96 0.43 -5.24 -9.58
C ARG A 96 1.38 -4.93 -10.72
#